data_AF-A0A949B532-F1
#
_entry.id   AF-A0A949B532-F1
#
_cell.length_a   1.000
_cell.length_b   1.000
_cell.length_c   1.000
_cell.angle_alpha   90.00
_cell.angle_beta   90.00
_cell.angle_gamma   90.00
#
_symmetry.space_group_name_H-M   'P 1'
#
loop_
_entity.id
_entity.type
_entity.pdbx_description
1 polymer ?
#
loop_
_entity_poly.entity_id
_entity_poly.type
_entity_poly.pdbx_seq_one_letter_code
_entity_poly.pdbx_strand_id
1 'polypeptide(L)' 'MDDEIKRIDTNDLRVNLTEYLTKNLGDTIYITRYNKLVGEIRVYTEEIRRKTELRIARKMIEAAERIKKV' A
#
# COMPACT_ATOMS: atom_id res chain seq x y z
N MET A 1 -5.50 15.85 3.95
CA MET A 1 -5.13 15.48 2.57
C MET A 1 -5.99 14.27 2.27
N ASP A 2 -7.06 14.48 1.52
CA ASP A 2 -7.95 13.41 1.09
C ASP A 2 -7.21 12.56 0.07
N ASP A 3 -6.72 11.40 0.49
CA ASP A 3 -6.15 10.40 -0.42
C ASP A 3 -7.27 9.99 -1.39
N GLU A 4 -7.14 10.40 -2.65
CA GLU A 4 -8.14 10.15 -3.68
C GLU A 4 -8.23 8.63 -3.94
N ILE A 5 -9.26 8.00 -3.37
CA ILE A 5 -9.47 6.55 -3.41
C ILE A 5 -9.85 6.14 -4.84
N LYS A 6 -8.89 5.64 -5.62
CA LYS A 6 -9.16 5.06 -6.94
C LYS A 6 -9.68 3.62 -6.79
N ARG A 7 -10.94 3.44 -7.20
CA ARG A 7 -11.60 2.12 -7.30
C ARG A 7 -11.49 1.62 -8.73
N ILE A 8 -10.88 0.45 -8.91
CA ILE A 8 -10.66 -0.15 -10.24
C ILE A 8 -11.36 -1.52 -10.29
N ASP A 9 -12.00 -1.83 -11.43
CA ASP A 9 -12.55 -3.15 -11.70
C ASP A 9 -11.43 -4.17 -11.94
N THR A 10 -11.65 -5.41 -11.52
CA THR A 10 -10.64 -6.45 -11.60
C THR A 10 -10.25 -6.81 -13.04
N ASN A 11 -11.19 -6.71 -13.99
CA ASN A 11 -10.92 -7.06 -15.39
C ASN A 11 -10.06 -6.01 -16.09
N ASP A 12 -10.31 -4.73 -15.80
CA ASP A 12 -9.56 -3.60 -16.33
C ASP A 12 -8.13 -3.58 -15.76
N LEU A 13 -8.00 -3.81 -14.45
CA LEU A 13 -6.71 -3.96 -13.80
C LEU A 13 -5.86 -5.06 -14.44
N ARG A 14 -6.47 -6.18 -14.85
CA ARG A 14 -5.74 -7.31 -15.45
C ARG A 14 -5.05 -6.95 -16.77
N VAL A 15 -5.68 -6.11 -17.59
CA VAL A 15 -5.17 -5.72 -18.90
C VAL A 15 -4.14 -4.59 -18.77
N ASN A 16 -4.37 -3.67 -17.82
CA ASN A 16 -3.63 -2.41 -17.71
C ASN A 16 -2.75 -2.33 -16.45
N LEU A 17 -2.42 -3.47 -15.83
CA LEU A 17 -1.74 -3.53 -14.53
C LEU A 17 -0.48 -2.65 -14.50
N THR A 18 0.40 -2.78 -15.49
CA THR A 18 1.65 -2.02 -15.55
C THR A 18 1.40 -0.52 -15.60
N GLU A 19 0.47 -0.06 -16.43
CA GLU A 19 0.12 1.36 -16.54
C GLU A 19 -0.44 1.90 -15.23
N TYR A 20 -1.32 1.14 -14.57
CA TYR A 20 -1.87 1.52 -13.28
C TYR A 20 -0.81 1.58 -12.19
N LEU A 21 0.13 0.63 -12.16
CA LEU A 21 1.22 0.66 -11.20
C LEU A 21 2.15 1.86 -11.43
N THR A 22 2.45 2.20 -12.69
CA THR A 22 3.35 3.33 -13.02
C THR A 22 2.70 4.69 -12.78
N LYS A 23 1.40 4.85 -13.08
CA LYS A 23 0.69 6.13 -12.89
C LYS A 23 0.32 6.43 -11.44
N ASN A 24 0.26 5.42 -10.58
CA ASN A 24 -0.17 5.55 -9.18
C ASN A 24 0.99 5.19 -8.22
N LEU A 25 2.22 5.53 -8.61
CA LEU A 25 3.40 5.39 -7.77
C LEU A 25 3.24 6.24 -6.50
N GLY A 26 3.15 5.57 -5.35
CA GLY A 26 2.93 6.19 -4.04
C GLY A 26 1.47 6.18 -3.57
N ASP A 27 0.53 5.84 -4.45
CA ASP A 27 -0.89 5.80 -4.13
C ASP A 27 -1.37 4.37 -3.78
N THR A 28 -2.54 4.32 -3.15
CA THR A 28 -3.23 3.07 -2.80
C THR A 28 -4.35 2.81 -3.82
N ILE A 29 -4.23 1.70 -4.54
CA ILE A 29 -5.23 1.24 -5.50
C ILE A 29 -6.15 0.24 -4.80
N TYR A 30 -7.45 0.51 -4.81
CA TYR A 30 -8.45 -0.40 -4.25
C TYR A 30 -9.11 -1.19 -5.38
N ILE A 31 -9.03 -2.51 -5.29
CA ILE A 31 -9.57 -3.42 -6.29
C ILE A 31 -10.97 -3.83 -5.86
N THR A 32 -11.93 -3.62 -6.75
CA THR A 32 -13.31 -4.01 -6.52
C THR A 32 -13.77 -5.06 -7.54
N ARG A 33 -14.65 -5.96 -7.11
CA ARG A 33 -15.32 -6.95 -7.96
C ARG A 33 -16.77 -7.08 -7.53
N TYR A 34 -17.71 -6.98 -8.46
CA TYR A 34 -19.15 -7.02 -8.15
C TYR A 34 -19.55 -6.05 -7.03
N ASN A 35 -19.03 -4.80 -7.08
CA ASN A 35 -19.19 -3.76 -6.05
C ASN A 35 -18.69 -4.12 -4.64
N LYS A 36 -17.89 -5.19 -4.50
CA LYS A 36 -17.23 -5.54 -3.24
C LYS A 36 -15.73 -5.26 -3.34
N LEU A 37 -15.16 -4.71 -2.27
CA LEU A 37 -13.71 -4.57 -2.15
C LEU A 37 -13.09 -5.97 -2.02
N VAL A 38 -12.17 -6.31 -2.90
CA VAL A 38 -11.51 -7.64 -2.94
C VAL A 38 -10.02 -7.58 -2.66
N GLY A 39 -9.41 -6.40 -2.73
CA GLY A 39 -7.99 -6.24 -2.45
C GLY A 39 -7.53 -4.79 -2.46
N GLU A 40 -6.33 -4.59 -1.96
CA GLU A 40 -5.63 -3.31 -1.91
C GLU A 40 -4.22 -3.53 -2.46
N ILE A 41 -3.79 -2.66 -3.38
CA ILE A 41 -2.40 -2.61 -3.87
C ILE A 41 -1.82 -1.27 -3.45
N ARG A 42 -0.68 -1.31 -2.75
CA ARG A 42 0.14 -0.12 -2.50
C ARG A 42 1.39 -0.19 -3.34
N VAL A 43 1.58 0.80 -4.20
CA VAL A 43 2.77 0.88 -5.04
C VAL A 43 3.79 1.78 -4.35
N TYR A 44 4.79 1.17 -3.74
CA TYR A 44 5.84 1.92 -3.08
C TYR A 44 6.93 2.29 -4.08
N THR A 45 7.26 3.59 -4.20
CA THR A 45 8.52 4.01 -4.78
C THR A 45 9.68 3.56 -3.90
N GLU A 46 10.91 3.49 -4.41
CA GLU A 46 12.09 3.13 -3.60
C GLU A 46 12.22 4.00 -2.35
N GLU A 47 11.91 5.29 -2.46
CA GLU A 47 11.94 6.23 -1.33
C GLU A 47 10.87 5.87 -0.27
N ILE A 48 9.63 5.63 -0.70
CA ILE A 48 8.53 5.27 0.21
C ILE A 48 8.77 3.89 0.82
N ARG A 49 9.37 2.97 0.06
CA ARG A 49 9.78 1.65 0.53
C ARG A 49 10.81 1.78 1.65
N ARG A 50 11.89 2.54 1.45
CA ARG A 50 12.91 2.77 2.51
C ARG A 50 12.30 3.42 3.75
N LYS A 51 11.45 4.44 3.60
CA LYS A 51 10.74 5.06 4.73
C LYS A 51 9.84 4.06 5.46
N THR A 52 9.17 3.18 4.72
CA THR A 52 8.28 2.17 5.30
C THR A 52 9.07 1.08 6.04
N GLU A 53 10.17 0.60 5.45
CA GLU A 53 11.10 -0.36 6.08
C GLU A 53 11.67 0.22 7.39
N LEU A 54 12.14 1.47 7.39
CA LEU A 54 12.62 2.15 8.59
C LEU A 54 11.53 2.30 9.65
N ARG A 55 10.29 2.61 9.24
CA ARG A 55 9.13 2.71 10.15
C ARG A 55 8.78 1.36 10.77
N ILE A 56 8.85 0.27 10.01
CA ILE A 56 8.63 -1.09 10.52
C ILE A 56 9.74 -1.46 11.51
N ALA A 57 11.00 -1.25 11.14
CA ALA A 57 12.15 -1.53 12.00
C ALA A 57 12.05 -0.76 13.33
N ARG A 58 11.67 0.52 13.29
CA ARG A 58 11.45 1.33 14.49
C ARG A 58 10.35 0.77 15.38
N LYS A 59 9.21 0.37 14.82
CA LYS A 59 8.12 -0.27 15.59
C LYS A 59 8.55 -1.57 16.24
N MET A 60 9.39 -2.37 15.56
CA MET A 60 9.92 -3.62 16.12
C MET A 60 10.84 -3.35 17.31
N ILE A 61 11.68 -2.32 17.23
CA ILE A 61 12.54 -1.90 18.35
C ILE A 61 11.70 -1.38 19.51
N GLU A 62 10.74 -0.48 19.26
CA GLU A 62 9.85 0.07 20.30
C GLU A 62 9.04 -1.04 21.01
N ALA A 63 8.60 -2.06 20.28
CA ALA A 63 7.95 -3.23 20.85
C ALA A 63 8.91 -4.07 21.70
N ALA A 64 10.15 -4.29 21.23
CA ALA A 64 11.17 -5.00 21.99
C ALA A 64 11.56 -4.25 23.29
N GLU A 65 11.65 -2.92 23.23
CA GLU A 65 11.92 -2.08 24.41
C GLU A 65 10.77 -2.10 25.42
N ARG A 66 9.51 -2.14 24.95
CA ARG A 66 8.35 -2.33 25.83
C ARG A 66 8.37 -3.68 26.53
N ILE A 67 8.76 -4.75 25.83
CA ILE A 67 8.87 -6.11 26.41
C ILE A 67 9.99 -6.17 27.46
N LYS A 68 11.11 -5.48 27.23
CA LYS A 68 12.27 -5.50 28.15
C LYS A 68 12.07 -4.69 29.45
N LYS A 69 11.02 -3.85 29.51
CA LYS A 69 10.64 -3.06 30.70
C LYS A 69 9.58 -3.73 31.57
N VAL A 70 9.09 -4.91 31.18
CA VAL A 70 8.18 -5.76 31.98
C VAL A 70 9.00 -6.85 32.67
#